data_AF-A0A7Z9IXU5-F1
#
_entry.id   AF-A0A7Z9IXU5-F1
#
_cell.length_a   1.000
_cell.length_b   1.000
_cell.length_c   1.000
_cell.angle_alpha   90.00
_cell.angle_beta   90.00
_cell.angle_gamma   90.00
#
_symmetry.space_group_name_H-M   'P 1'
#
loop_
_entity.id
_entity.type
_entity.pdbx_description
1 polymer ?
#
loop_
_entity_poly.entity_id
_entity_poly.type
_entity_poly.pdbx_seq_one_letter_code
_entity_poly.pdbx_strand_id
1 'polypeptide(L)'
;MGMVSGMALDLKFEKIEDFYQVYDRHRTYVNASVRKKHIRNFDEQIWVPAEVKPYHSVLELGTGTGLFLAYLESKGIRDFKGIDSDPKVLEYMPQSIADKVTIGDIWVALENTENHFDRIVMLDVFEHFSYFEGRKLLSELRTHLTENGKIILRIPNAASPFGLQYQYNDLTHKAVYGPGSIEHL
;
A
#
# COMPACT_ATOMS: atom_id res chain seq x y z
N MET A 1 -28.09 -3.49 -28.05
CA MET A 1 -27.63 -2.26 -28.73
C MET A 1 -28.03 -1.09 -27.83
N GLY A 2 -27.13 -0.62 -26.98
CA GLY A 2 -27.37 0.51 -26.08
C GLY A 2 -26.18 1.45 -26.18
N MET A 3 -26.41 2.63 -26.78
CA MET A 3 -25.40 3.68 -26.92
C MET A 3 -25.14 4.31 -25.55
N VAL A 4 -23.89 4.24 -25.09
CA VAL A 4 -23.40 5.09 -23.99
C VAL A 4 -22.82 6.34 -24.64
N SER A 5 -23.53 7.46 -24.51
CA SER A 5 -23.10 8.78 -24.93
C SER A 5 -21.92 9.22 -24.08
N GLY A 6 -20.72 9.24 -24.67
CA GLY A 6 -19.51 9.72 -24.02
C GLY A 6 -19.46 11.23 -23.91
N MET A 7 -19.26 11.75 -22.71
CA MET A 7 -18.51 12.99 -22.54
C MET A 7 -17.03 12.62 -22.59
N ALA A 8 -16.42 12.80 -23.76
CA ALA A 8 -14.97 12.70 -23.92
C ALA A 8 -14.33 13.90 -23.19
N LEU A 9 -13.93 13.68 -21.93
CA LEU A 9 -12.83 14.43 -21.35
C LEU A 9 -11.56 13.91 -22.01
N ASP A 10 -10.83 14.83 -22.64
CA ASP A 10 -9.61 14.60 -23.41
C ASP A 10 -8.48 14.11 -22.49
N LEU A 11 -8.57 12.85 -22.06
CA LEU A 11 -7.54 12.19 -21.26
C LEU A 11 -6.39 11.80 -22.20
N LYS A 12 -5.28 12.53 -22.08
CA LYS A 12 -4.03 12.17 -22.75
C LYS A 12 -3.33 11.10 -21.93
N PHE A 13 -3.30 9.88 -22.45
CA PHE A 13 -2.55 8.75 -21.88
C PHE A 13 -1.18 8.69 -22.53
N GLU A 14 -0.21 9.43 -21.99
CA GLU A 14 1.15 9.48 -22.50
C GLU A 14 2.08 8.54 -21.71
N LYS A 15 1.72 8.17 -20.47
CA LYS A 15 2.47 7.27 -19.59
C LYS A 15 1.54 6.29 -18.84
N ILE A 16 2.09 5.19 -18.33
CA ILE A 16 1.33 4.17 -17.59
C ILE A 16 0.71 4.77 -16.31
N GLU A 17 1.38 5.74 -15.70
CA GLU A 17 0.90 6.45 -14.51
C GLU A 17 -0.38 7.25 -14.79
N ASP A 18 -0.67 7.61 -16.03
CA ASP A 18 -1.92 8.30 -16.37
C ASP A 18 -3.14 7.40 -16.16
N PHE A 19 -2.96 6.08 -16.11
CA PHE A 19 -4.02 5.14 -15.74
C PHE A 19 -4.42 5.25 -14.26
N TYR A 20 -3.60 5.84 -13.38
CA TYR A 20 -4.06 6.17 -12.01
C TYR A 20 -5.29 7.08 -12.04
N GLN A 21 -5.40 7.99 -13.02
CA GLN A 21 -6.57 8.86 -13.15
C GLN A 21 -7.84 8.11 -13.56
N VAL A 22 -7.70 6.95 -14.21
CA VAL A 22 -8.81 6.05 -14.55
C VAL A 22 -9.15 5.17 -13.36
N TYR A 23 -8.14 4.72 -12.62
CA TYR A 23 -8.32 3.98 -11.38
C TYR A 23 -9.04 4.81 -10.32
N ASP A 24 -8.68 6.09 -10.16
CA ASP A 24 -9.36 7.05 -9.28
C ASP A 24 -10.86 7.20 -9.61
N ARG A 25 -11.27 7.01 -10.88
CA ARG A 25 -12.69 7.05 -11.28
C ARG A 25 -13.46 5.78 -10.91
N HIS A 26 -12.77 4.67 -10.70
CA HIS A 26 -13.36 3.37 -10.35
C HIS A 26 -13.05 2.93 -8.90
N ARG A 27 -12.20 3.67 -8.19
CA ARG A 27 -11.92 3.47 -6.77
C ARG A 27 -13.20 3.64 -5.96
N THR A 28 -13.66 2.53 -5.40
CA THR A 28 -14.71 2.55 -4.39
C THR A 28 -14.06 2.83 -3.05
N TYR A 29 -14.13 4.09 -2.60
CA TYR A 29 -13.68 4.44 -1.26
C TYR A 29 -14.66 3.87 -0.23
N VAL A 30 -14.11 3.11 0.72
CA VAL A 30 -14.87 2.54 1.82
C VAL A 30 -14.27 3.03 3.12
N ASN A 31 -15.11 3.54 4.01
CA ASN A 31 -14.68 3.98 5.34
C ASN A 31 -13.89 2.89 6.04
N ALA A 32 -12.80 3.28 6.70
CA ALA A 32 -11.98 2.38 7.52
C ALA A 32 -12.75 1.90 8.76
N SER A 33 -13.60 0.90 8.56
CA SER A 33 -14.33 0.20 9.62
C SER A 33 -13.77 -1.21 9.75
N VAL A 34 -13.03 -1.43 10.84
CA VAL A 34 -12.45 -2.75 11.14
C VAL A 34 -13.56 -3.72 11.51
N ARG A 35 -13.60 -4.86 10.81
CA ARG A 35 -14.54 -5.95 11.08
C ARG A 35 -13.76 -7.19 11.52
N LYS A 36 -14.41 -8.13 12.19
CA LYS A 36 -13.80 -9.41 12.63
C LYS A 36 -13.04 -10.13 11.50
N LYS A 37 -13.57 -10.09 10.27
CA LYS A 37 -12.90 -10.69 9.10
C LYS A 37 -11.58 -9.99 8.73
N HIS A 38 -11.51 -8.66 8.89
CA HIS A 38 -10.29 -7.89 8.62
C HIS A 38 -9.23 -8.20 9.68
N ILE A 39 -9.64 -8.25 10.96
CA ILE A 39 -8.74 -8.62 12.06
C ILE A 39 -8.15 -10.00 11.82
N ARG A 40 -8.97 -11.01 11.52
CA ARG A 40 -8.48 -12.37 11.23
C ARG A 40 -7.51 -12.39 10.05
N ASN A 41 -7.86 -11.70 8.96
CA ASN A 41 -7.02 -11.67 7.76
C ASN A 41 -5.66 -11.02 8.02
N PHE A 42 -5.63 -9.85 8.67
CA PHE A 42 -4.37 -9.18 9.02
C PHE A 42 -3.59 -9.93 10.10
N ASP A 43 -4.28 -10.61 11.03
CA ASP A 43 -3.62 -11.46 12.02
C ASP A 43 -2.85 -12.60 11.34
N GLU A 44 -3.50 -13.29 10.41
CA GLU A 44 -2.94 -14.44 9.65
C GLU A 44 -1.84 -14.02 8.69
N GLN A 45 -2.03 -12.92 7.94
CA GLN A 45 -1.13 -12.53 6.86
C GLN A 45 0.03 -11.63 7.30
N ILE A 46 -0.14 -10.85 8.36
CA ILE A 46 0.82 -9.80 8.75
C ILE A 46 1.23 -9.95 10.21
N TRP A 47 0.29 -9.88 11.15
CA TRP A 47 0.62 -9.77 12.58
C TRP A 47 1.44 -10.94 13.09
N VAL A 48 1.01 -12.17 12.81
CA VAL A 48 1.69 -13.37 13.27
C VAL A 48 2.99 -13.60 12.49
N PRO A 49 3.01 -13.62 11.14
CA PRO A 49 4.23 -13.90 10.39
C PRO A 49 5.33 -12.83 10.57
N ALA A 50 4.93 -11.56 10.66
CA ALA A 50 5.88 -10.48 10.89
C ALA A 50 6.17 -10.26 12.38
N GLU A 51 5.61 -11.08 13.28
CA GLU A 51 5.79 -10.98 14.73
C GLU A 51 5.52 -9.58 15.28
N VAL A 52 4.42 -8.95 14.83
CA VAL A 52 4.05 -7.59 15.24
C VAL A 52 3.68 -7.57 16.72
N LYS A 53 4.08 -6.52 17.43
CA LYS A 53 3.84 -6.33 18.86
C LYS A 53 3.15 -4.97 19.10
N PRO A 54 2.34 -4.83 20.16
CA PRO A 54 1.64 -3.57 20.45
C PRO A 54 2.55 -2.36 20.67
N TYR A 55 3.83 -2.58 20.99
CA TYR A 55 4.82 -1.53 21.21
C TYR A 55 5.65 -1.16 19.97
N HIS A 56 5.43 -1.83 18.83
CA HIS A 56 6.18 -1.54 17.62
C HIS A 56 5.77 -0.21 16.98
N SER A 57 6.73 0.47 16.38
CA SER A 57 6.50 1.56 15.43
C SER A 57 6.23 1.01 14.03
N VAL A 58 5.18 1.52 13.36
CA VAL A 58 4.75 0.99 12.06
C VAL A 58 4.59 2.09 11.01
N LEU A 59 5.19 1.92 9.84
CA LEU A 59 4.93 2.74 8.66
C LEU A 59 4.14 1.93 7.62
N GLU A 60 3.05 2.47 7.10
CA GLU A 60 2.36 1.93 5.92
C GLU A 60 2.58 2.87 4.73
N LEU A 61 3.04 2.33 3.60
CA LEU A 61 3.08 3.07 2.33
C LEU A 61 1.90 2.64 1.46
N GLY A 62 1.20 3.63 0.88
CA GLY A 62 -0.03 3.42 0.11
C GLY A 62 -1.20 2.99 1.00
N THR A 63 -1.52 3.80 2.02
CA THR A 63 -2.49 3.42 3.07
C THR A 63 -3.92 3.23 2.58
N GLY A 64 -4.26 3.72 1.38
CA GLY A 64 -5.63 3.78 0.90
C GLY A 64 -6.50 4.51 1.91
N THR A 65 -7.70 4.02 2.19
CA THR A 65 -8.60 4.62 3.20
C THR A 65 -8.22 4.33 4.65
N GLY A 66 -7.05 3.75 4.93
CA GLY A 66 -6.52 3.57 6.28
C GLY A 66 -7.06 2.34 7.02
N LEU A 67 -7.54 1.31 6.30
CA LEU A 67 -8.09 0.11 6.94
C LEU A 67 -7.06 -0.65 7.78
N PHE A 68 -5.80 -0.74 7.32
CA PHE A 68 -4.74 -1.39 8.08
C PHE A 68 -4.32 -0.54 9.29
N LEU A 69 -4.18 0.78 9.13
CA LEU A 69 -3.96 1.69 10.27
C LEU A 69 -5.05 1.58 11.35
N ALA A 70 -6.32 1.49 10.94
CA ALA A 70 -7.43 1.28 11.87
C ALA A 70 -7.32 -0.08 12.58
N TYR A 71 -6.86 -1.10 11.87
CA TYR A 71 -6.57 -2.39 12.47
C TYR A 71 -5.43 -2.27 13.51
N LEU A 72 -4.33 -1.58 13.20
CA LEU A 72 -3.22 -1.36 14.14
C LEU A 72 -3.70 -0.65 15.41
N GLU A 73 -4.50 0.42 15.27
CA GLU A 73 -5.11 1.13 16.40
C GLU A 73 -5.97 0.20 17.26
N SER A 74 -6.80 -0.64 16.62
CA SER A 74 -7.64 -1.63 17.31
C SER A 74 -6.85 -2.71 18.07
N LYS A 75 -5.60 -2.97 17.64
CA LYS A 75 -4.67 -3.90 18.29
C LYS A 75 -3.82 -3.22 19.37
N GLY A 76 -4.01 -1.92 19.59
CA GLY A 76 -3.36 -1.15 20.64
C GLY A 76 -2.04 -0.50 20.24
N ILE A 77 -1.63 -0.58 18.97
CA ILE A 77 -0.46 0.15 18.48
C ILE A 77 -0.80 1.65 18.46
N ARG A 78 0.09 2.46 19.04
CA ARG A 78 -0.05 3.92 19.10
C ARG A 78 0.87 4.64 18.14
N ASP A 79 2.06 4.10 17.92
CA ASP A 79 3.08 4.64 17.04
C ASP A 79 2.94 4.03 15.65
N PHE A 80 2.12 4.67 14.81
CA PHE A 80 2.02 4.32 13.41
C PHE A 80 1.89 5.57 12.55
N LYS A 81 2.40 5.49 11.33
CA LYS A 81 2.32 6.54 10.32
C LYS A 81 1.89 5.93 8.98
N GLY A 82 1.27 6.75 8.14
CA GLY A 82 0.88 6.38 6.79
C GLY A 82 1.41 7.37 5.76
N ILE A 83 1.67 6.90 4.54
CA ILE A 83 1.90 7.74 3.37
C ILE A 83 0.94 7.32 2.26
N ASP A 84 0.27 8.26 1.61
CA ASP A 84 -0.55 8.00 0.41
C ASP A 84 -0.45 9.18 -0.57
N SER A 85 -0.55 8.92 -1.86
CA SER A 85 -0.50 9.98 -2.88
C SER A 85 -1.85 10.64 -3.13
N ASP A 86 -2.97 9.97 -2.81
CA ASP A 86 -4.32 10.46 -3.08
C ASP A 86 -4.89 11.20 -1.87
N PRO A 87 -5.03 12.55 -1.90
CA PRO A 87 -5.58 13.30 -0.78
C PRO A 87 -7.02 12.91 -0.42
N LYS A 88 -7.80 12.35 -1.35
CA LYS A 88 -9.22 12.01 -1.10
C LYS A 88 -9.37 10.91 -0.06
N VAL A 89 -8.35 10.07 0.14
CA VAL A 89 -8.44 8.96 1.10
C VAL A 89 -8.70 9.44 2.52
N LEU A 90 -8.24 10.66 2.85
CA LEU A 90 -8.43 11.28 4.17
C LEU A 90 -9.91 11.50 4.49
N GLU A 91 -10.76 11.74 3.48
CA GLU A 91 -12.21 11.95 3.67
C GLU A 91 -12.93 10.69 4.19
N TYR A 92 -12.29 9.51 4.06
CA TYR A 92 -12.84 8.20 4.44
C TYR A 92 -12.16 7.60 5.67
N MET A 93 -11.23 8.34 6.27
CA MET A 93 -10.52 7.97 7.49
C MET A 93 -11.18 8.60 8.72
N PRO A 94 -11.21 7.90 9.87
CA PRO A 94 -11.35 8.56 11.17
C PRO A 94 -10.24 9.61 11.36
N GLN A 95 -10.57 10.74 11.99
CA GLN A 95 -9.59 11.83 12.20
C GLN A 95 -8.31 11.36 12.91
N SER A 96 -8.42 10.45 13.89
CA SER A 96 -7.28 9.89 14.63
C SER A 96 -6.26 9.16 13.75
N ILE A 97 -6.70 8.68 12.58
CA ILE A 97 -5.87 8.03 11.57
C ILE A 97 -5.41 9.05 10.53
N ALA A 98 -6.32 9.92 10.05
CA ALA A 98 -6.00 10.95 9.08
C ALA A 98 -4.86 11.87 9.56
N ASP A 99 -4.83 12.22 10.85
CA ASP A 99 -3.76 13.03 11.47
C ASP A 99 -2.38 12.37 11.43
N LYS A 100 -2.31 11.07 11.14
CA LYS A 100 -1.07 10.28 11.07
C LYS A 100 -0.67 9.91 9.64
N VAL A 101 -1.42 10.39 8.64
CA VAL A 101 -1.16 10.14 7.22
C VAL A 101 -0.57 11.38 6.58
N THR A 102 0.58 11.22 5.93
CA THR A 102 1.19 12.23 5.08
C THR A 102 0.75 12.02 3.64
N ILE A 103 0.16 13.05 3.03
CA ILE A 103 -0.17 13.04 1.61
C ILE A 103 1.02 13.49 0.78
N GLY A 104 1.49 12.64 -0.12
CA GLY A 104 2.60 12.95 -1.01
C GLY A 104 3.15 11.74 -1.75
N ASP A 105 4.12 12.01 -2.63
CA ASP A 105 4.91 10.97 -3.26
C ASP A 105 5.77 10.23 -2.20
N ILE A 106 5.85 8.90 -2.34
CA ILE A 106 6.55 8.04 -1.38
C ILE A 106 8.04 8.41 -1.26
N TRP A 107 8.71 8.73 -2.36
CA TRP A 107 10.14 9.06 -2.32
C TRP A 107 10.37 10.35 -1.54
N VAL A 108 9.58 11.39 -1.84
CA VAL A 108 9.65 12.68 -1.15
C VAL A 108 9.32 12.52 0.34
N ALA A 109 8.31 11.71 0.68
CA ALA A 109 7.91 11.49 2.06
C ALA A 109 9.00 10.73 2.86
N LEU A 110 9.66 9.73 2.24
CA LEU A 110 10.77 9.02 2.85
C LEU A 110 11.99 9.91 3.08
N GLU A 111 12.34 10.78 2.12
CA GLU A 111 13.44 11.75 2.28
C GLU A 111 13.25 12.69 3.49
N ASN A 112 11.99 13.02 3.80
CA ASN A 112 11.64 13.87 4.94
C ASN A 112 11.37 13.10 6.24
N THR A 113 11.54 11.77 6.22
CA THR A 113 11.30 10.92 7.38
C THR A 113 12.62 10.65 8.11
N GLU A 114 12.72 11.13 9.36
CA GLU A 114 13.87 10.85 10.24
C GLU A 114 13.60 9.66 11.18
N ASN A 115 12.37 9.16 11.20
CA ASN A 115 11.94 8.08 12.09
C ASN A 115 12.40 6.71 11.58
N HIS A 116 12.70 5.82 12.52
CA HIS A 116 12.97 4.41 12.22
C HIS A 116 11.79 3.56 12.69
N PHE A 117 11.46 2.53 11.91
CA PHE A 117 10.28 1.70 12.12
C PHE A 117 10.64 0.25 12.39
N ASP A 118 9.91 -0.37 13.32
CA ASP A 118 9.99 -1.81 13.51
C ASP A 118 9.32 -2.54 12.34
N ARG A 119 8.26 -1.97 11.76
CA ARG A 119 7.55 -2.58 10.63
C ARG A 119 7.28 -1.54 9.56
N ILE A 120 7.71 -1.83 8.33
CA ILE A 120 7.33 -1.05 7.15
C ILE A 120 6.48 -1.95 6.26
N VAL A 121 5.25 -1.54 5.97
CA VAL A 121 4.24 -2.37 5.32
C VAL A 121 3.82 -1.76 3.99
N MET A 122 3.73 -2.60 2.96
CA MET A 122 3.17 -2.27 1.65
C MET A 122 2.15 -3.33 1.27
N LEU A 123 0.90 -2.90 1.08
CA LEU A 123 -0.23 -3.78 0.76
C LEU A 123 -0.75 -3.45 -0.64
N ASP A 124 -0.41 -4.28 -1.61
CA ASP A 124 -0.76 -4.10 -3.02
C ASP A 124 -0.26 -2.73 -3.56
N VAL A 125 1.00 -2.43 -3.26
CA VAL A 125 1.70 -1.15 -3.58
C VAL A 125 3.02 -1.42 -4.32
N PHE A 126 3.74 -2.47 -3.95
CA PHE A 126 5.11 -2.70 -4.42
C PHE A 126 5.18 -3.11 -5.90
N GLU A 127 4.13 -3.74 -6.42
CA GLU A 127 3.98 -4.16 -7.82
C GLU A 127 3.83 -2.99 -8.81
N HIS A 128 3.50 -1.79 -8.31
CA HIS A 128 3.43 -0.57 -9.12
C HIS A 128 4.80 0.06 -9.40
N PHE A 129 5.86 -0.45 -8.77
CA PHE A 129 7.24 -0.09 -9.06
C PHE A 129 7.83 -1.07 -10.07
N SER A 130 8.60 -0.57 -11.03
CA SER A 130 9.42 -1.43 -11.89
C SER A 130 10.45 -2.19 -11.05
N TYR A 131 11.05 -3.26 -11.58
CA TYR A 131 12.07 -4.02 -10.85
C TYR A 131 13.25 -3.15 -10.35
N PHE A 132 13.65 -2.13 -11.13
CA PHE A 132 14.72 -1.22 -10.74
C PHE A 132 14.29 -0.27 -9.61
N GLU A 133 13.09 0.30 -9.73
CA GLU A 133 12.51 1.16 -8.70
C GLU A 133 12.25 0.38 -7.40
N GLY A 134 11.72 -0.84 -7.49
CA GLY A 134 11.46 -1.71 -6.36
C GLY A 134 12.74 -2.06 -5.60
N ARG A 135 13.83 -2.42 -6.30
CA ARG A 135 15.13 -2.65 -5.67
C ARG A 135 15.68 -1.40 -4.99
N LYS A 136 15.57 -0.23 -5.65
CA LYS A 136 15.96 1.05 -5.06
C LYS A 136 15.14 1.36 -3.81
N LEU A 137 13.83 1.11 -3.86
CA LEU A 137 12.90 1.35 -2.76
C LEU A 137 13.24 0.46 -1.57
N LEU A 138 13.48 -0.84 -1.77
CA LEU A 138 13.87 -1.74 -0.68
C LEU A 138 15.20 -1.31 -0.03
N SER A 139 16.17 -0.83 -0.83
CA SER A 139 17.42 -0.29 -0.31
C SER A 139 17.21 0.98 0.51
N GLU A 140 16.31 1.86 0.08
CA GLU A 140 15.95 3.06 0.82
C GLU A 140 15.21 2.69 2.11
N LEU A 141 14.18 1.86 2.05
CA LEU A 141 13.41 1.44 3.22
C LEU A 141 14.27 0.81 4.32
N ARG A 142 15.36 0.13 3.95
CA ARG A 142 16.30 -0.43 4.92
C ARG A 142 16.95 0.63 5.81
N THR A 143 17.15 1.86 5.33
CA THR A 143 17.72 2.97 6.13
C THR A 143 16.74 3.49 7.18
N HIS A 144 15.44 3.24 6.98
CA HIS A 144 14.35 3.62 7.89
C HIS A 144 13.94 2.48 8.84
N LEU A 145 14.68 1.36 8.89
CA LEU A 145 14.39 0.24 9.79
C LEU A 145 15.13 0.38 11.12
N THR A 146 14.48 -0.04 12.21
CA THR A 146 15.19 -0.37 13.46
C THR A 146 16.07 -1.60 13.26
N GLU A 147 16.95 -1.91 14.23
CA GLU A 147 17.86 -3.06 14.17
C GLU A 147 17.14 -4.40 13.89
N ASN A 148 15.94 -4.57 14.43
CA ASN A 148 15.08 -5.76 14.23
C ASN A 148 13.86 -5.45 13.34
N GLY A 149 13.97 -4.37 12.55
CA GLY A 149 12.93 -3.90 11.66
C GLY A 149 12.69 -4.90 10.53
N LYS A 150 11.43 -5.00 10.09
CA LYS A 150 11.03 -5.85 8.97
C LYS A 150 10.24 -5.05 7.93
N ILE A 151 10.51 -5.32 6.66
CA ILE A 151 9.66 -4.91 5.55
C ILE A 151 8.65 -6.04 5.28
N ILE A 152 7.38 -5.68 5.14
CA ILE A 152 6.27 -6.61 4.90
C ILE A 152 5.61 -6.22 3.58
N LEU A 153 5.62 -7.16 2.64
CA LEU A 153 5.02 -7.00 1.32
C LEU A 153 3.84 -7.96 1.19
N ARG A 154 2.67 -7.43 0.84
CA ARG A 154 1.59 -8.20 0.23
C ARG A 154 1.48 -7.76 -1.22
N ILE A 155 1.64 -8.71 -2.13
CA ILE A 155 1.63 -8.49 -3.59
C ILE A 155 0.95 -9.66 -4.28
N PRO A 156 0.43 -9.48 -5.52
CA PRO A 156 -0.01 -10.58 -6.37
C PRO A 156 1.06 -11.65 -6.52
N ASN A 157 0.69 -12.92 -6.29
CA ASN A 157 1.61 -14.05 -6.43
C ASN A 157 1.54 -14.64 -7.84
N ALA A 158 2.49 -14.28 -8.70
CA ALA A 158 2.58 -14.78 -10.07
C ALA A 158 2.94 -16.26 -10.20
N ALA A 159 3.44 -16.89 -9.13
CA ALA A 159 3.64 -18.34 -9.10
C ALA A 159 2.34 -19.11 -8.81
N SER A 160 1.26 -18.42 -8.43
CA SER A 160 -0.06 -19.02 -8.24
C SER A 160 -0.87 -18.98 -9.53
N PRO A 161 -1.52 -20.09 -9.94
CA PRO A 161 -2.42 -20.08 -11.11
C PRO A 161 -3.60 -19.12 -10.93
N PHE A 162 -3.94 -18.75 -9.69
CA PHE A 162 -5.00 -17.79 -9.38
C PHE A 162 -4.50 -16.35 -9.18
N GLY A 163 -3.18 -16.14 -9.12
CA GLY A 163 -2.60 -14.82 -8.83
C GLY A 163 -2.55 -13.88 -10.03
N LEU A 164 -2.43 -14.43 -11.25
CA LEU A 164 -2.26 -13.65 -12.47
C LEU A 164 -3.46 -12.74 -12.78
N GLN A 165 -4.66 -13.08 -12.33
CA GLN A 165 -5.82 -12.19 -12.48
C GLN A 165 -5.64 -10.89 -11.71
N TYR A 166 -5.04 -10.93 -10.51
CA TYR A 166 -4.77 -9.73 -9.73
C TYR A 166 -3.63 -8.94 -10.37
N GLN A 167 -2.63 -9.63 -10.91
CA GLN A 167 -1.50 -8.99 -11.59
C GLN A 167 -1.91 -8.24 -12.87
N TYR A 168 -2.72 -8.85 -13.74
CA TYR A 168 -2.98 -8.33 -15.09
C TYR A 168 -4.32 -7.62 -15.27
N ASN A 169 -5.21 -7.64 -14.27
CA ASN A 169 -6.44 -6.82 -14.31
C ASN A 169 -6.19 -5.36 -13.88
N ASP A 170 -5.00 -5.05 -13.36
CA ASP A 170 -4.55 -3.69 -13.10
C ASP A 170 -3.40 -3.35 -14.06
N LEU A 171 -3.64 -2.37 -14.94
CA LEU A 171 -2.65 -1.94 -15.94
C LEU A 171 -1.53 -1.06 -15.35
N THR A 172 -1.68 -0.62 -14.10
CA THR A 172 -0.67 0.20 -13.42
C THR A 172 0.44 -0.64 -12.78
N HIS A 173 0.27 -1.97 -12.70
CA HIS A 173 1.34 -2.85 -12.23
C HIS A 173 2.50 -2.91 -13.23
N LYS A 174 3.72 -2.69 -12.74
CA LYS A 174 4.94 -2.61 -13.56
C LYS A 174 5.85 -3.83 -13.39
N ALA A 175 5.77 -4.51 -12.25
CA ALA A 175 6.58 -5.68 -11.95
C ALA A 175 5.70 -6.85 -11.53
N VAL A 176 6.17 -8.07 -11.83
CA VAL A 176 5.47 -9.32 -11.59
C VAL A 176 6.31 -10.16 -10.63
N TYR A 177 5.76 -10.49 -9.48
CA TYR A 177 6.51 -11.17 -8.42
C TYR A 177 5.88 -12.50 -8.02
N GLY A 178 6.73 -13.45 -7.62
CA GLY A 178 6.36 -14.63 -6.84
C GLY A 178 7.41 -14.89 -5.75
N PRO A 179 7.23 -15.90 -4.90
CA PRO A 179 8.14 -16.19 -3.79
C PRO A 179 9.62 -16.30 -4.20
N GLY A 180 9.92 -16.91 -5.35
CA GLY A 180 11.32 -17.02 -5.79
C GLY A 180 11.90 -15.70 -6.33
N SER A 181 11.11 -14.89 -7.04
CA SER A 181 11.65 -13.66 -7.65
C SER A 181 11.85 -12.53 -6.66
N ILE A 182 11.09 -12.50 -5.55
CA ILE A 182 11.25 -11.47 -4.52
C ILE A 182 12.58 -11.62 -3.78
N GLU A 183 13.10 -12.84 -3.66
CA GLU A 183 14.40 -13.14 -3.03
C GLU A 183 15.60 -12.64 -3.85
N HIS A 184 15.40 -12.25 -5.12
CA HIS A 184 16.46 -11.75 -6.00
C HIS A 184 16.70 -10.23 -5.90
N LEU A 185 15.86 -9.49 -5.17
CA LEU A 185 15.96 -8.03 -5.03
C LEU A 185 16.95 -7.62 -3.92
#